data_AF-A0A6P9B3G3-F1
#
_entry.id   AF-A0A6P9B3G3-F1
#
_cell.length_a   1.000
_cell.length_b   1.000
_cell.length_c   1.000
_cell.angle_alpha   90.00
_cell.angle_beta   90.00
_cell.angle_gamma   90.00
#
_symmetry.space_group_name_H-M   'P 1'
#
loop_
_entity.id
_entity.type
_entity.pdbx_description
1 polymer ?
#
loop_
_entity_poly.entity_id
_entity_poly.type
_entity_poly.pdbx_seq_one_letter_code
_entity_poly.pdbx_strand_id
1 'polypeptide(L)'
;MGKEPRHFLAIFKGNLIIYEGGISHGQKTEPEAAIQLFQVRGTDEFNTKTVEVPPRASSLNSNDVFLLKTNQVCYLWCGKGCSGDEREMAKTVADVISKWDKQTVLEGQEPAEFWFALGGKAPYASDKR
;
A
#
# COMPACT_ATOMS: atom_id res chain seq x y z
N MET A 1 7.90 -9.68 12.51
CA MET A 1 7.03 -10.59 11.73
C MET A 1 7.21 -10.27 10.25
N GLY A 2 7.31 -11.28 9.38
CA GLY A 2 7.66 -11.14 7.96
C GLY A 2 8.55 -12.29 7.43
N LYS A 3 8.30 -13.53 7.89
CA LYS A 3 9.12 -14.71 7.61
C LYS A 3 8.63 -15.52 6.39
N GLU A 4 8.14 -14.84 5.35
CA GLU A 4 7.73 -15.54 4.13
C GLU A 4 8.97 -15.86 3.30
N PRO A 5 9.22 -17.14 2.94
CA PRO A 5 10.39 -17.50 2.16
C PRO A 5 10.24 -16.96 0.73
N ARG A 6 11.36 -16.59 0.10
CA ARG A 6 11.38 -16.07 -1.28
C ARG A 6 10.69 -16.99 -2.28
N HIS A 7 10.79 -18.31 -2.09
CA HIS A 7 10.12 -19.27 -2.96
C HIS A 7 8.58 -19.13 -2.89
N PHE A 8 8.03 -18.73 -1.74
CA PHE A 8 6.59 -18.57 -1.56
C PHE A 8 6.09 -17.31 -2.26
N LEU A 9 6.82 -16.20 -2.11
CA LEU A 9 6.52 -14.93 -2.77
C LEU A 9 6.60 -15.05 -4.30
N ALA A 10 7.56 -15.80 -4.82
CA ALA A 10 7.74 -16.07 -6.26
C ALA A 10 6.52 -16.72 -6.94
N ILE A 11 5.68 -17.47 -6.20
CA ILE A 11 4.45 -18.06 -6.74
C ILE A 11 3.48 -16.97 -7.22
N PHE A 12 3.44 -15.86 -6.51
CA PHE A 12 2.49 -14.78 -6.74
C PHE A 12 3.00 -13.73 -7.73
N LYS A 13 4.28 -13.82 -8.13
CA LYS A 13 4.92 -12.89 -9.09
C LYS A 13 4.64 -11.42 -8.75
N GLY A 14 4.84 -11.06 -7.48
CA GLY A 14 4.63 -9.71 -6.95
C GLY A 14 3.19 -9.36 -6.59
N ASN A 15 2.23 -10.26 -6.81
CA ASN A 15 0.81 -10.00 -6.57
C ASN A 15 0.30 -10.58 -5.24
N LEU A 16 1.19 -10.86 -4.28
CA LEU A 16 0.75 -11.27 -2.94
C LEU A 16 0.20 -10.06 -2.19
N ILE A 17 -1.12 -10.06 -1.95
CA ILE A 17 -1.82 -9.03 -1.19
C ILE A 17 -2.45 -9.68 0.04
N ILE A 18 -2.08 -9.19 1.22
CA ILE A 18 -2.55 -9.67 2.52
C ILE A 18 -3.51 -8.63 3.09
N TYR A 19 -4.79 -8.96 3.22
CA TYR A 19 -5.82 -8.05 3.75
C TYR A 19 -5.91 -8.14 5.28
N GLU A 20 -6.18 -7.02 5.95
CA GLU A 20 -6.31 -6.95 7.42
C GLU A 20 -7.75 -7.34 7.80
N GLY A 21 -8.04 -8.64 7.76
CA GLY A 21 -9.34 -9.20 8.13
C GLY A 21 -9.44 -10.68 7.76
N GLY A 22 -9.59 -11.57 8.75
CA GLY A 22 -10.10 -12.93 8.52
C GLY A 22 -11.62 -12.84 8.33
N ILE A 23 -12.29 -13.54 7.44
CA ILE A 23 -12.11 -14.92 6.98
C ILE A 23 -12.55 -14.91 5.51
N SER A 24 -11.79 -15.56 4.63
CA SER A 24 -12.26 -15.97 3.31
C SER A 24 -13.42 -16.97 3.47
N HIS A 25 -14.63 -16.47 3.64
CA HIS A 25 -15.85 -17.26 3.54
C HIS A 25 -16.81 -16.52 2.62
N GLY A 26 -17.43 -17.30 1.72
CA GLY A 26 -18.24 -16.78 0.63
C GLY A 26 -19.26 -15.71 1.05
N GLN A 27 -19.57 -14.86 0.08
CA GLN A 27 -20.49 -13.71 0.12
C GLN A 27 -19.83 -12.39 0.55
N LYS A 28 -19.46 -11.59 -0.47
CA LYS A 28 -19.35 -10.13 -0.37
C LYS A 28 -20.66 -9.59 0.22
N THR A 29 -20.71 -9.43 1.53
CA THR A 29 -21.86 -8.84 2.25
C THR A 29 -21.43 -7.67 3.14
N GLU A 30 -20.14 -7.31 3.10
CA GLU A 30 -19.67 -6.05 3.66
C GLU A 30 -19.37 -5.10 2.49
N PRO A 31 -19.88 -3.86 2.53
CA PRO A 31 -19.48 -2.85 1.56
C PRO A 31 -17.96 -2.73 1.64
N GLU A 32 -17.31 -2.86 0.49
CA GLU A 32 -15.87 -2.67 0.35
C GLU A 32 -15.48 -1.38 1.09
N ALA A 33 -14.51 -1.48 2.01
CA ALA A 33 -14.16 -0.35 2.85
C ALA A 33 -13.85 0.87 1.98
N ALA A 34 -14.53 1.99 2.26
CA ALA A 34 -14.48 3.19 1.43
C ALA A 34 -13.06 3.77 1.28
N ILE A 35 -12.18 3.45 2.24
CA ILE A 35 -10.79 3.85 2.27
C ILE A 35 -9.96 2.66 2.76
N GLN A 36 -8.95 2.26 1.97
CA GLN A 36 -8.03 1.18 2.30
C GLN A 36 -6.59 1.67 2.08
N LEU A 37 -5.69 1.26 2.97
CA LEU A 37 -4.27 1.61 2.88
C LEU A 37 -3.45 0.32 2.80
N PHE A 38 -2.57 0.23 1.81
CA PHE A 38 -1.68 -0.91 1.64
C PHE A 38 -0.24 -0.46 1.68
N GLN A 39 0.58 -1.19 2.43
CA GLN A 39 2.03 -1.06 2.45
C GLN A 39 2.63 -2.03 1.45
N VAL A 40 3.38 -1.51 0.48
CA VAL A 40 4.12 -2.31 -0.50
C VAL A 40 5.58 -2.36 -0.05
N ARG A 41 6.10 -3.58 0.09
CA ARG A 41 7.52 -3.84 0.38
C ARG A 41 8.08 -4.86 -0.59
N GLY A 42 9.25 -4.55 -1.12
CA GLY A 42 9.97 -5.41 -2.05
C GLY A 42 10.28 -4.70 -3.36
N THR A 43 11.32 -5.19 -4.01
CA THR A 43 11.95 -4.59 -5.19
C THR A 43 11.72 -5.41 -6.45
N ASP A 44 11.19 -6.63 -6.35
CA ASP A 44 10.97 -7.50 -7.51
C ASP A 44 9.77 -8.43 -7.34
N GLU A 45 9.35 -9.08 -8.41
CA GLU A 45 8.21 -10.02 -8.42
C GLU A 45 8.39 -11.25 -7.51
N PHE A 46 9.62 -11.54 -7.08
CA PHE A 46 9.96 -12.68 -6.23
C PHE A 46 10.05 -12.33 -4.75
N ASN A 47 10.03 -11.04 -4.41
CA ASN A 47 10.19 -10.57 -3.03
C ASN A 47 9.13 -9.53 -2.61
N THR A 48 8.31 -9.06 -3.55
CA THR A 48 7.27 -8.08 -3.28
C THR A 48 6.12 -8.70 -2.51
N LYS A 49 5.71 -8.02 -1.46
CA LYS A 49 4.49 -8.28 -0.73
C LYS A 49 3.78 -6.99 -0.41
N THR A 50 2.45 -7.09 -0.45
CA THR A 50 1.56 -5.97 -0.14
C THR A 50 0.72 -6.37 1.06
N VAL A 51 0.68 -5.51 2.07
CA VAL A 51 -0.07 -5.76 3.30
C VAL A 51 -1.02 -4.60 3.53
N GLU A 52 -2.29 -4.87 3.68
CA GLU A 52 -3.26 -3.89 4.15
C GLU A 52 -2.93 -3.52 5.59
N VAL A 53 -2.96 -2.21 5.86
CA VAL A 53 -2.68 -1.62 7.16
C VAL A 53 -3.81 -0.65 7.50
N PRO A 54 -3.95 -0.24 8.78
CA PRO A 54 -5.01 0.68 9.14
C PRO A 54 -4.87 1.99 8.35
N PRO A 55 -5.94 2.53 7.74
CA PRO A 55 -5.91 3.73 6.91
C PRO A 55 -5.76 4.99 7.76
N ARG A 56 -4.59 5.14 8.38
CA ARG A 56 -4.21 6.24 9.27
C ARG A 56 -2.85 6.76 8.86
N ALA A 57 -2.64 8.07 9.02
CA ALA A 57 -1.34 8.69 8.73
C ALA A 57 -0.19 8.03 9.51
N SER A 58 -0.42 7.58 10.75
CA SER A 58 0.58 6.91 11.59
C SER A 58 1.06 5.56 11.04
N SER A 59 0.34 4.95 10.10
CA SER A 59 0.72 3.69 9.46
C SER A 59 1.77 3.88 8.36
N LEU A 60 1.97 5.12 7.88
CA LEU A 60 2.96 5.43 6.84
C LEU A 60 4.39 5.21 7.34
N ASN A 61 5.30 5.02 6.39
CA ASN A 61 6.73 4.88 6.65
C ASN A 61 7.54 5.47 5.51
N SER A 62 8.43 6.42 5.79
CA SER A 62 9.26 7.08 4.77
C SER A 62 10.15 6.13 3.97
N ASN A 63 10.39 4.90 4.43
CA ASN A 63 11.24 3.93 3.73
C ASN A 63 10.48 3.06 2.72
N ASP A 64 9.15 3.06 2.74
CA ASP A 64 8.33 2.17 1.91
C ASP A 64 7.41 2.96 0.97
N VAL A 65 6.69 2.25 0.09
CA VAL A 65 5.64 2.81 -0.78
C VAL A 65 4.27 2.36 -0.28
N PHE A 66 3.29 3.25 -0.34
CA PHE A 66 1.93 2.97 0.12
C PHE A 66 0.90 3.25 -0.97
N LEU A 67 -0.16 2.44 -0.96
CA LEU A 67 -1.33 2.61 -1.82
C LEU A 67 -2.52 2.99 -0.95
N LEU A 68 -3.00 4.23 -1.10
CA LEU A 68 -4.24 4.69 -0.47
C LEU A 68 -5.36 4.63 -1.51
N LYS A 69 -6.17 3.58 -1.43
CA LYS A 69 -7.36 3.41 -2.27
C LYS A 69 -8.52 4.14 -1.63
N THR A 70 -9.13 5.03 -2.40
CA THR A 70 -10.41 5.69 -2.07
C THR A 70 -11.47 5.29 -3.11
N ASN A 71 -12.69 5.79 -2.95
CA ASN A 71 -13.79 5.55 -3.90
C ASN A 71 -13.63 6.28 -5.26
N GLN A 72 -12.64 7.16 -5.42
CA GLN A 72 -12.48 7.99 -6.62
C GLN A 72 -11.08 7.93 -7.22
N VAL A 73 -10.05 7.81 -6.39
CA VAL A 73 -8.65 7.85 -6.80
C VAL A 73 -7.82 6.88 -5.96
N CYS A 74 -6.77 6.33 -6.55
CA CYS A 74 -5.76 5.56 -5.83
C CYS A 74 -4.48 6.40 -5.72
N TYR A 75 -4.08 6.75 -4.51
CA TYR A 75 -2.83 7.48 -4.30
C TYR A 75 -1.67 6.50 -4.11
N LEU A 76 -0.63 6.67 -4.92
CA LEU A 76 0.65 5.98 -4.78
C LEU A 76 1.60 6.91 -3.99
N TRP A 77 1.60 6.77 -2.67
CA TRP A 77 2.45 7.56 -1.79
C TRP A 77 3.87 6.96 -1.73
N CYS A 78 4.86 7.76 -2.11
CA CYS A 78 6.26 7.35 -2.18
C CYS A 78 7.05 8.01 -1.04
N GLY A 79 7.48 7.20 -0.07
CA GLY A 79 8.37 7.67 1.00
C GLY A 79 9.73 8.14 0.45
N LYS A 80 10.39 9.08 1.13
CA LYS A 80 11.69 9.62 0.69
C LYS A 80 12.80 8.55 0.60
N GLY A 81 12.71 7.51 1.41
CA GLY A 81 13.65 6.38 1.46
C GLY A 81 13.30 5.23 0.53
N CYS A 82 12.18 5.28 -0.20
CA CYS A 82 11.80 4.20 -1.10
C CYS A 82 12.68 4.16 -2.36
N SER A 83 12.98 2.95 -2.80
CA SER A 83 13.71 2.70 -4.04
C SER A 83 12.85 2.95 -5.29
N GLY A 84 13.48 3.04 -6.46
CA GLY A 84 12.76 3.10 -7.75
C GLY A 84 12.02 1.80 -8.03
N ASP A 85 12.64 0.66 -7.68
CA ASP A 85 12.07 -0.66 -7.90
C ASP A 85 10.80 -0.89 -7.06
N GLU A 86 10.80 -0.46 -5.79
CA GLU A 86 9.60 -0.48 -4.94
C GLU A 86 8.44 0.32 -5.54
N ARG A 87 8.74 1.46 -6.19
CA ARG A 87 7.72 2.29 -6.85
C ARG A 87 7.14 1.60 -8.07
N GLU A 88 7.96 0.96 -8.89
CA GLU A 88 7.48 0.19 -10.05
C GLU A 88 6.61 -0.98 -9.60
N MET A 89 7.06 -1.75 -8.61
CA MET A 89 6.26 -2.84 -8.04
C MET A 89 4.93 -2.35 -7.46
N ALA A 90 4.94 -1.23 -6.75
CA ALA A 90 3.72 -0.64 -6.21
C ALA A 90 2.75 -0.17 -7.30
N LYS A 91 3.22 0.30 -8.47
CA LYS A 91 2.36 0.59 -9.62
C LYS A 91 1.67 -0.66 -10.14
N THR A 92 2.41 -1.76 -10.28
CA THR A 92 1.87 -3.06 -10.71
C THR A 92 0.80 -3.55 -9.72
N VAL A 93 1.10 -3.51 -8.42
CA VAL A 93 0.14 -3.86 -7.37
C VAL A 93 -1.09 -2.95 -7.42
N ALA A 94 -0.91 -1.65 -7.68
CA ALA A 94 -2.02 -0.72 -7.81
C ALA A 94 -2.97 -1.07 -8.97
N ASP A 95 -2.49 -1.69 -10.06
CA ASP A 95 -3.35 -2.14 -11.19
C ASP A 95 -4.25 -3.29 -10.75
N VAL A 96 -3.78 -4.12 -9.82
CA VAL A 96 -4.53 -5.25 -9.27
C VAL A 96 -5.58 -4.76 -8.26
N ILE A 97 -5.23 -3.79 -7.43
CA ILE A 97 -6.07 -3.31 -6.32
C ILE A 97 -7.14 -2.31 -6.76
N SER A 98 -6.81 -1.45 -7.74
CA SER A 98 -7.69 -0.34 -8.12
C SER A 98 -7.79 -0.20 -9.64
N LYS A 99 -9.01 0.02 -10.12
CA LYS A 99 -9.30 0.40 -11.52
C LYS A 99 -9.30 1.92 -11.74
N TRP A 100 -9.26 2.69 -10.64
CA TRP A 100 -9.25 4.15 -10.67
C TRP A 100 -7.90 4.70 -11.10
N ASP A 101 -7.90 5.96 -11.56
CA ASP A 101 -6.68 6.70 -11.84
C ASP A 101 -5.75 6.72 -10.64
N LYS A 102 -4.46 6.59 -10.94
CA LYS A 102 -3.40 6.48 -9.96
C LYS A 102 -2.64 7.80 -9.88
N GLN A 103 -2.74 8.46 -8.74
CA GLN A 103 -2.00 9.69 -8.50
C GLN A 103 -0.73 9.37 -7.70
N THR A 104 0.43 9.61 -8.30
CA THR A 104 1.70 9.50 -7.57
C THR A 104 1.86 10.71 -6.65
N VAL A 105 2.12 10.45 -5.38
CA VAL A 105 2.30 11.46 -4.34
C VAL A 105 3.67 11.24 -3.70
N LEU A 106 4.54 12.24 -3.74
CA LEU A 106 5.83 12.18 -3.08
C LEU A 106 5.70 12.64 -1.63
N GLU A 107 6.44 12.02 -0.71
CA GLU A 107 6.45 12.45 0.69
C GLU A 107 6.85 13.94 0.82
N GLY A 108 6.00 14.71 1.50
CA GLY A 108 6.11 16.16 1.64
C GLY A 108 5.37 16.97 0.57
N GLN A 109 4.79 16.32 -0.43
CA GLN A 109 3.95 16.92 -1.49
C GLN A 109 2.52 16.36 -1.47
N GLU A 110 2.06 15.89 -0.30
CA GLU A 110 0.75 15.29 -0.18
C GLU A 110 -0.37 16.34 -0.26
N PRO A 111 -1.39 16.13 -1.12
CA PRO A 111 -2.54 17.02 -1.18
C PRO A 111 -3.36 16.93 0.11
N ALA A 112 -4.15 17.98 0.40
CA ALA A 112 -5.01 17.99 1.59
C ALA A 112 -5.99 16.81 1.63
N GLU A 113 -6.51 16.40 0.47
CA GLU A 113 -7.43 15.26 0.32
C GLU A 113 -6.81 13.94 0.74
N PHE A 114 -5.51 13.75 0.51
CA PHE A 114 -4.78 12.56 0.96
C PHE A 114 -4.80 12.45 2.49
N TRP A 115 -4.51 13.56 3.18
CA TRP A 115 -4.56 13.59 4.64
C TRP A 115 -5.99 13.45 5.17
N PHE A 116 -6.97 14.07 4.50
CA PHE A 116 -8.37 13.94 4.87
C PHE A 116 -8.83 12.47 4.81
N ALA A 117 -8.46 11.76 3.75
CA ALA A 117 -8.76 10.34 3.59
C ALA A 117 -8.12 9.48 4.70
N LEU A 118 -6.96 9.87 5.23
CA LEU A 118 -6.29 9.18 6.36
C LEU A 118 -6.78 9.61 7.75
N GLY A 119 -7.84 10.43 7.83
CA GLY A 119 -8.35 10.95 9.10
C GLY A 119 -7.51 12.08 9.71
N GLY A 120 -6.69 12.74 8.89
CA GLY A 120 -5.82 13.84 9.28
C GLY A 120 -4.33 13.48 9.25
N LYS A 121 -3.49 14.52 9.35
CA LYS A 121 -2.03 14.36 9.42
C LYS A 121 -1.62 13.98 10.84
N ALA A 122 -0.82 12.91 10.95
CA ALA A 122 -0.22 12.46 12.19
C ALA A 122 1.27 12.15 11.98
N PRO A 123 2.09 12.11 13.04
CA PRO A 123 3.45 11.63 12.95
C PRO A 123 3.50 10.17 12.50
N TYR A 124 4.48 9.84 11.68
CA TYR A 124 4.73 8.48 11.18
C TYR A 124 6.22 8.18 11.14
N ALA A 125 6.59 6.92 10.95
CA ALA A 125 7.99 6.51 10.99
C ALA A 125 8.79 7.11 9.82
N SER A 126 9.81 7.91 10.13
CA SER A 126 10.63 8.58 9.11
C SER A 126 12.13 8.43 9.31
N ASP A 127 12.57 7.56 10.23
CA ASP A 127 13.98 7.30 10.47
C ASP A 127 14.64 6.67 9.23
N LYS A 128 15.85 7.12 8.91
CA LYS A 128 16.62 6.58 7.78
C LYS A 128 17.06 5.16 8.09
N ARG A 129 16.84 4.27 7.12
CA ARG A 129 17.28 2.87 7.14
C ARG A 129 18.80 2.71 7.10
#